data_AF-A0A9D7RF63-F1
#
_entry.id   AF-A0A9D7RF63-F1
#
_cell.length_a   1.000
_cell.length_b   1.000
_cell.length_c   1.000
_cell.angle_alpha   90.00
_cell.angle_beta   90.00
_cell.angle_gamma   90.00
#
_symmetry.space_group_name_H-M   'P 1'
#
loop_
_entity.id
_entity.type
_entity.pdbx_description
1 polymer ?
#
loop_
_entity_poly.entity_id
_entity_poly.type
_entity_poly.pdbx_seq_one_letter_code
_entity_poly.pdbx_strand_id
1 'polypeptide(L)'
;MFALDREAALAKLTEKDQRPLVILRECEHCKGTEHALLSRTLDNERIQLLLRFFHCVKFRPNVMEPNHSFRRLFDEKAPAHLMLLSADGKQSFAFDGKQEQRDLVKAMQSLLAAEYERSADEAITETLKLMTRYDVLDLDKKALREELEAEIEKDGPRSNRARTLAAKLEKVEQKLAALRKQEAEILDLGLKREKL
;
A
#
# COMPACT_ATOMS: atom_id res chain seq x y z
N MET A 1 -3.53 -27.76 18.27
CA MET A 1 -2.32 -26.99 17.93
C MET A 1 -2.14 -25.95 19.03
N PHE A 2 -0.97 -25.86 19.65
CA PHE A 2 -0.73 -24.90 20.74
C PHE A 2 -0.48 -23.50 20.15
N ALA A 3 -0.89 -22.45 20.87
CA ALA A 3 -0.62 -21.08 20.47
C ALA A 3 0.91 -20.84 20.46
N LEU A 4 1.42 -20.29 19.36
CA LEU A 4 2.82 -19.91 19.22
C LEU A 4 3.14 -18.82 20.25
N ASP A 5 4.36 -18.80 20.76
CA ASP A 5 4.86 -17.59 21.42
C ASP A 5 4.92 -16.42 20.43
N ARG A 6 5.06 -15.22 20.98
CA ARG A 6 5.02 -13.98 20.19
C ARG A 6 6.14 -13.92 19.16
N GLU A 7 7.33 -14.42 19.47
CA GLU A 7 8.48 -14.38 18.57
C GLU A 7 8.28 -15.34 17.39
N ALA A 8 7.88 -16.59 17.65
CA ALA A 8 7.57 -17.57 16.63
C ALA A 8 6.37 -17.14 15.77
N ALA A 9 5.37 -16.48 16.36
CA ALA A 9 4.25 -15.89 15.63
C ALA A 9 4.72 -14.80 14.67
N LEU A 10 5.57 -13.87 15.14
CA LEU A 10 6.10 -12.79 14.30
C LEU A 10 7.01 -13.32 13.19
N ALA A 11 7.94 -14.22 13.52
CA ALA A 11 8.80 -14.89 12.55
C ALA A 11 7.98 -15.61 11.47
N LYS A 12 6.82 -16.19 11.85
CA LYS A 12 5.93 -16.82 10.88
C LYS A 12 5.23 -15.82 9.97
N LEU A 13 4.90 -14.63 10.47
CA LEU A 13 4.29 -13.55 9.67
C LEU A 13 5.31 -12.89 8.73
N THR A 14 6.58 -12.81 9.12
CA THR A 14 7.63 -12.13 8.34
C THR A 14 8.49 -13.06 7.48
N GLU A 15 8.25 -14.38 7.52
CA GLU A 15 9.03 -15.41 6.82
C GLU A 15 9.28 -15.09 5.33
N LYS A 16 8.29 -14.50 4.65
CA LYS A 16 8.35 -14.19 3.21
C LYS A 16 8.47 -12.70 2.90
N ASP A 17 8.28 -11.85 3.90
CA ASP A 17 8.15 -10.41 3.74
C ASP A 17 8.69 -9.72 4.99
N GLN A 18 9.85 -9.10 4.84
CA GLN A 18 10.57 -8.47 5.95
C GLN A 18 10.15 -7.01 6.19
N ARG A 19 9.15 -6.52 5.46
CA ARG A 19 8.59 -5.18 5.70
C ARG A 19 7.95 -5.10 7.09
N PRO A 20 7.88 -3.90 7.70
CA PRO A 20 7.14 -3.73 8.94
C PRO A 20 5.69 -4.16 8.78
N LEU A 21 5.09 -4.63 9.86
CA LEU A 21 3.77 -5.25 9.89
C LEU A 21 2.68 -4.22 10.18
N VAL A 22 1.56 -4.34 9.45
CA VAL A 22 0.26 -3.79 9.83
C VAL A 22 -0.65 -4.97 10.11
N ILE A 23 -0.97 -5.22 11.37
CA ILE A 23 -1.85 -6.32 11.78
C ILE A 23 -3.23 -5.76 12.12
N LEU A 24 -4.24 -6.26 11.42
CA LEU A 24 -5.64 -5.96 11.64
C LEU A 24 -6.34 -7.17 12.25
N ARG A 25 -7.05 -6.95 13.35
CA ARG A 25 -7.89 -7.96 13.99
C ARG A 25 -9.36 -7.62 13.82
N GLU A 26 -10.10 -8.48 13.14
CA GLU A 26 -11.56 -8.39 13.09
C GLU A 26 -12.17 -8.71 14.47
N CYS A 27 -13.24 -8.00 14.83
CA CYS A 27 -13.98 -8.22 16.07
C CYS A 27 -15.45 -8.50 15.75
N GLU A 28 -16.05 -9.48 16.41
CA GLU A 28 -17.47 -9.85 16.19
C GLU A 28 -18.43 -8.71 16.52
N HIS A 29 -18.11 -7.91 17.54
CA HIS A 29 -18.91 -6.73 17.92
C HIS A 29 -18.65 -5.52 17.01
N CYS A 30 -17.64 -5.62 16.14
CA CYS A 30 -17.37 -4.66 15.07
C CYS A 30 -17.93 -5.11 13.71
N LYS A 31 -18.74 -6.18 13.65
CA LYS A 31 -19.49 -6.56 12.44
C LYS A 31 -20.39 -5.39 12.02
N GLY A 32 -20.17 -4.85 10.83
CA GLY A 32 -20.85 -3.65 10.31
C GLY A 32 -20.15 -2.31 10.59
N THR A 33 -19.09 -2.31 11.41
CA THR A 33 -18.19 -1.16 11.64
C THR A 33 -16.76 -1.43 11.15
N GLU A 34 -16.54 -2.47 10.34
CA GLU A 34 -15.33 -2.60 9.52
C GLU A 34 -15.10 -1.34 8.68
N HIS A 35 -16.19 -0.71 8.21
CA HIS A 35 -16.14 0.64 7.65
C HIS A 35 -15.81 1.74 8.69
N ALA A 36 -16.16 1.65 9.97
CA ALA A 36 -15.82 2.72 10.92
C ALA A 36 -14.31 2.79 11.24
N LEU A 37 -13.64 1.65 11.34
CA LEU A 37 -12.21 1.54 11.64
C LEU A 37 -11.34 1.76 10.39
N LEU A 38 -11.81 1.28 9.23
CA LEU A 38 -11.09 1.34 7.95
C LEU A 38 -11.62 2.42 7.01
N SER A 39 -12.92 2.72 6.91
CA SER A 39 -13.45 3.74 5.98
C SER A 39 -13.33 5.18 6.46
N ARG A 40 -13.17 5.45 7.77
CA ARG A 40 -12.80 6.81 8.20
C ARG A 40 -11.31 7.04 8.12
N THR A 41 -10.49 6.00 8.26
CA THR A 41 -9.03 6.14 8.45
C THR A 41 -8.24 5.73 7.20
N LEU A 42 -8.65 4.68 6.49
CA LEU A 42 -8.05 4.22 5.23
C LEU A 42 -8.67 4.86 3.99
N ASP A 43 -9.79 5.59 4.09
CA ASP A 43 -10.28 6.45 2.99
C ASP A 43 -9.49 7.78 2.93
N ASN A 44 -8.24 7.72 3.37
CA ASN A 44 -7.25 8.76 3.27
C ASN A 44 -6.17 8.22 2.34
N GLU A 45 -6.08 8.82 1.15
CA GLU A 45 -5.11 8.47 0.10
C GLU A 45 -3.68 8.33 0.66
N ARG A 46 -3.29 9.21 1.59
CA ARG A 46 -1.98 9.16 2.22
C ARG A 46 -1.75 7.89 3.03
N ILE A 47 -2.76 7.41 3.76
CA ILE A 47 -2.65 6.15 4.51
C ILE A 47 -2.59 4.96 3.54
N GLN A 48 -3.38 4.97 2.47
CA GLN A 48 -3.31 3.92 1.45
C GLN A 48 -1.92 3.85 0.81
N LEU A 49 -1.30 5.01 0.53
CA LEU A 49 0.05 5.08 0.02
C LEU A 49 1.09 4.61 1.04
N LEU A 50 0.97 4.99 2.32
CA LEU A 50 1.84 4.50 3.39
C LEU A 50 1.79 2.97 3.50
N LEU A 51 0.60 2.37 3.39
CA LEU A 51 0.42 0.92 3.49
C LEU A 51 1.20 0.12 2.43
N ARG A 52 1.60 0.74 1.31
CA ARG A 52 2.47 0.09 0.30
C ARG A 52 3.82 -0.35 0.88
N PHE A 53 4.27 0.31 1.95
CA PHE A 53 5.55 0.01 2.62
C PHE A 53 5.40 -0.94 3.82
N PHE A 54 4.23 -1.54 4.01
CA PHE A 54 3.98 -2.49 5.09
C PHE A 54 3.60 -3.87 4.55
N HIS A 55 3.91 -4.91 5.33
CA HIS A 55 3.28 -6.22 5.20
C HIS A 55 1.96 -6.24 5.98
N CYS A 56 0.84 -6.26 5.27
CA CYS A 56 -0.49 -6.18 5.85
C CYS A 56 -1.05 -7.58 6.15
N VAL A 57 -1.38 -7.84 7.41
CA VAL A 57 -1.94 -9.10 7.89
C VAL A 57 -3.33 -8.85 8.47
N LYS A 58 -4.36 -9.54 7.97
CA LYS A 58 -5.72 -9.49 8.52
C LYS A 58 -6.04 -10.81 9.21
N PHE A 59 -6.45 -10.73 10.47
CA PHE A 59 -6.96 -11.86 11.25
C PHE A 59 -8.47 -11.79 11.37
N ARG A 60 -9.12 -12.93 11.15
CA ARG A 60 -10.55 -13.14 11.43
C ARG A 60 -10.80 -13.17 12.95
N PRO A 61 -12.06 -13.02 13.43
CA PRO A 61 -12.36 -12.94 14.86
C PRO A 61 -11.94 -14.18 15.66
N ASN A 62 -11.88 -15.35 14.99
CA ASN A 62 -11.46 -16.61 15.59
C ASN A 62 -9.98 -16.61 16.05
N VAL A 63 -9.18 -15.60 15.71
CA VAL A 63 -7.83 -15.43 16.27
C VAL A 63 -7.84 -15.31 17.81
N MET A 64 -8.99 -14.94 18.38
CA MET A 64 -9.18 -14.83 19.83
C MET A 64 -9.49 -16.16 20.51
N GLU A 65 -9.69 -17.25 19.75
CA GLU A 65 -9.88 -18.58 20.31
C GLU A 65 -8.60 -19.09 21.00
N PRO A 66 -8.68 -19.75 22.17
CA PRO A 66 -7.50 -20.16 22.93
C PRO A 66 -6.54 -21.12 22.20
N ASN A 67 -7.06 -21.88 21.23
CA ASN A 67 -6.31 -22.85 20.42
C ASN A 67 -5.77 -22.26 19.11
N HIS A 68 -6.01 -20.97 18.83
CA HIS A 68 -5.52 -20.33 17.61
C HIS A 68 -4.01 -20.08 17.70
N SER A 69 -3.26 -20.44 16.65
CA SER A 69 -1.79 -20.35 16.63
C SER A 69 -1.24 -18.94 16.90
N PHE A 70 -1.98 -17.90 16.51
CA PHE A 70 -1.61 -16.49 16.68
C PHE A 70 -2.29 -15.81 17.89
N ARG A 71 -2.99 -16.56 18.75
CA ARG A 71 -3.75 -15.99 19.87
C ARG A 71 -2.90 -15.09 20.77
N ARG A 72 -1.63 -15.45 20.97
CA ARG A 72 -0.70 -14.73 21.86
C ARG A 72 -0.30 -13.34 21.38
N LEU A 73 -0.53 -13.02 20.11
CA LEU A 73 -0.36 -11.64 19.61
C LEU A 73 -1.37 -10.67 20.23
N PHE A 74 -2.43 -11.20 20.86
CA PHE A 74 -3.58 -10.44 21.37
C PHE A 74 -3.88 -10.73 22.85
N ASP A 75 -2.87 -11.13 23.64
CA ASP A 75 -3.02 -11.52 25.05
C ASP A 75 -3.26 -10.35 26.03
N GLU A 76 -3.27 -9.12 25.53
CA GLU A 76 -3.54 -7.95 26.35
C GLU A 76 -4.98 -7.92 26.89
N LYS A 77 -5.17 -7.31 28.07
CA LYS A 77 -6.49 -7.18 28.72
C LYS A 77 -7.53 -6.52 27.82
N ALA A 78 -7.09 -5.58 26.97
CA ALA A 78 -7.88 -4.96 25.92
C ALA A 78 -7.13 -5.14 24.59
N PRO A 79 -7.39 -6.22 23.85
CA PRO A 79 -6.60 -6.53 22.67
C PRO A 79 -6.78 -5.51 21.55
N ALA A 80 -5.66 -5.08 20.98
CA ALA A 80 -5.63 -4.13 19.88
C ALA A 80 -6.43 -4.62 18.66
N HIS A 81 -7.05 -3.68 17.96
CA HIS A 81 -7.73 -3.90 16.67
C HIS A 81 -6.78 -3.69 15.50
N LEU A 82 -5.82 -2.78 15.69
CA LEU A 82 -4.78 -2.46 14.73
C LEU A 82 -3.45 -2.42 15.49
N MET A 83 -2.44 -3.12 14.97
CA MET A 83 -1.08 -3.05 15.47
C MET A 83 -0.13 -2.71 14.33
N LEU A 84 0.81 -1.81 14.59
CA LEU A 84 1.96 -1.57 13.74
C LEU A 84 3.17 -2.16 14.43
N LEU A 85 3.95 -3.00 13.77
CA LEU A 85 5.14 -3.60 14.36
C LEU A 85 6.33 -3.54 13.41
N SER A 86 7.54 -3.37 13.95
CA SER A 86 8.75 -3.70 13.19
C SER A 86 8.77 -5.20 12.89
N ALA A 87 9.53 -5.63 11.87
CA ALA A 87 9.56 -7.05 11.49
C ALA A 87 10.11 -7.97 12.60
N ASP A 88 10.92 -7.44 13.53
CA ASP A 88 11.39 -8.15 14.75
C ASP A 88 10.52 -7.89 15.98
N GLY A 89 9.46 -7.08 15.85
CA GLY A 89 8.56 -6.73 16.94
C GLY A 89 9.12 -5.84 18.04
N LYS A 90 10.36 -5.32 17.92
CA LYS A 90 10.98 -4.45 18.92
C LYS A 90 10.28 -3.10 19.05
N GLN A 91 9.77 -2.56 17.95
CA GLN A 91 8.95 -1.37 17.93
C GLN A 91 7.51 -1.78 17.64
N SER A 92 6.58 -1.35 18.49
CA SER A 92 5.15 -1.66 18.30
C SER A 92 4.25 -0.52 18.73
N PHE A 93 3.19 -0.29 17.96
CA PHE A 93 2.11 0.63 18.29
C PHE A 93 0.79 -0.11 18.22
N ALA A 94 -0.01 -0.02 19.29
CA ALA A 94 -1.29 -0.70 19.42
C ALA A 94 -2.43 0.32 19.42
N PHE A 95 -3.50 -0.01 18.69
CA PHE A 95 -4.65 0.86 18.50
C PHE A 95 -5.95 0.07 18.71
N ASP A 96 -6.87 0.64 19.48
CA ASP A 96 -8.17 0.06 19.82
C ASP A 96 -9.28 0.41 18.81
N GLY A 97 -8.96 1.26 17.83
CA GLY A 97 -9.87 1.73 16.79
C GLY A 97 -10.57 3.05 17.07
N LYS A 98 -10.23 3.73 18.17
CA LYS A 98 -10.75 5.06 18.50
C LYS A 98 -9.73 6.18 18.32
N GLN A 99 -8.53 5.86 17.84
CA GLN A 99 -7.44 6.82 17.61
C GLN A 99 -7.77 7.83 16.52
N GLU A 100 -7.14 9.01 16.59
CA GLU A 100 -7.15 9.98 15.50
C GLU A 100 -6.30 9.50 14.31
N GLN A 101 -6.70 9.86 13.08
CA GLN A 101 -5.91 9.58 11.87
C GLN A 101 -4.48 10.11 11.97
N ARG A 102 -4.30 11.31 12.53
CA ARG A 102 -3.00 11.95 12.70
C ARG A 102 -2.04 11.08 13.51
N ASP A 103 -2.54 10.44 14.56
CA ASP A 103 -1.71 9.64 15.45
C ASP A 103 -1.33 8.31 14.79
N LEU A 104 -2.24 7.72 14.00
CA LEU A 104 -1.93 6.58 13.16
C LEU A 104 -0.84 6.92 12.12
N VAL A 105 -0.99 8.03 11.38
CA VAL A 105 0.00 8.47 10.38
C VAL A 105 1.36 8.70 11.03
N LYS A 106 1.41 9.38 12.19
CA LYS A 106 2.67 9.59 12.94
C LYS A 106 3.34 8.27 13.32
N ALA A 107 2.57 7.29 13.82
CA ALA A 107 3.11 5.99 14.18
C ALA A 107 3.63 5.22 12.96
N MET A 108 2.90 5.24 11.84
CA MET A 108 3.35 4.64 10.58
C MET A 108 4.66 5.28 10.09
N GLN A 109 4.73 6.61 10.06
CA GLN A 109 5.93 7.33 9.64
C GLN A 109 7.12 7.07 10.57
N SER A 110 6.89 7.06 11.89
CA SER A 110 7.92 6.75 12.89
C SER A 110 8.52 5.37 12.65
N LEU A 111 7.68 4.37 12.38
CA LEU A 111 8.12 3.01 12.12
C LEU A 111 8.83 2.89 10.76
N LEU A 112 8.32 3.51 9.69
CA LEU A 112 8.96 3.51 8.39
C LEU A 112 10.34 4.20 8.42
N ALA A 113 10.49 5.30 9.14
CA ALA A 113 11.78 5.98 9.29
C ALA A 113 12.82 5.11 10.01
N ALA A 114 12.38 4.25 10.93
CA ALA A 114 13.27 3.29 11.59
C ALA A 114 13.69 2.16 10.63
N GLU A 115 12.76 1.66 9.81
CA GLU A 115 12.95 0.43 9.01
C GLU A 115 13.53 0.67 7.60
N TYR A 116 13.38 1.87 7.04
CA TYR A 116 13.82 2.20 5.67
C TYR A 116 14.90 3.28 5.63
N GLU A 117 15.74 3.24 4.59
CA GLU A 117 16.83 4.20 4.37
C GLU A 117 16.32 5.56 3.88
N ARG A 118 15.30 5.55 3.02
CA ARG A 118 14.71 6.75 2.42
C ARG A 118 13.41 7.14 3.09
N SER A 119 13.05 8.42 2.99
CA SER A 119 11.84 8.98 3.58
C SER A 119 10.59 8.51 2.83
N ALA A 120 9.72 7.77 3.53
CA ALA A 120 8.41 7.40 3.01
C ALA A 120 7.52 8.63 2.77
N ASP A 121 7.69 9.71 3.53
CA ASP A 121 6.91 10.93 3.34
C ASP A 121 7.25 11.63 2.02
N GLU A 122 8.54 11.77 1.73
CA GLU A 122 9.01 12.32 0.46
C GLU A 122 8.55 11.44 -0.71
N ALA A 123 8.65 10.11 -0.56
CA ALA A 123 8.18 9.18 -1.58
C ALA A 123 6.67 9.31 -1.85
N ILE A 124 5.86 9.51 -0.82
CA ILE A 124 4.42 9.75 -0.97
C ILE A 124 4.16 11.07 -1.69
N THR A 125 4.84 12.14 -1.31
CA THR A 125 4.69 13.44 -1.99
C THR A 125 5.04 13.33 -3.48
N GLU A 126 6.12 12.63 -3.83
CA GLU A 126 6.48 12.41 -5.23
C GLU A 126 5.51 11.46 -5.96
N THR A 127 4.98 10.44 -5.27
CA THR A 127 3.96 9.54 -5.83
C THR A 127 2.67 10.31 -6.17
N LEU A 128 2.22 11.21 -5.30
CA LEU A 128 1.03 12.04 -5.56
C LEU A 128 1.24 12.94 -6.80
N LYS A 129 2.44 13.51 -6.98
CA LYS A 129 2.78 14.27 -8.20
C LYS A 129 2.78 13.38 -9.45
N LEU A 130 3.24 12.13 -9.33
CA LEU A 130 3.18 11.16 -10.42
C LEU A 130 1.75 10.80 -10.81
N MET A 131 0.84 10.65 -9.84
CA MET A 131 -0.57 10.34 -10.11
C MET A 131 -1.21 11.41 -11.00
N THR A 132 -0.98 12.69 -10.73
CA THR A 132 -1.45 13.78 -11.60
C THR A 132 -0.88 13.68 -13.03
N ARG A 133 0.36 13.22 -13.19
CA ARG A 133 0.97 13.02 -14.52
C ARG A 133 0.39 11.80 -15.24
N TYR A 134 0.06 10.74 -14.52
CA TYR A 134 -0.66 9.60 -15.08
C TYR A 134 -2.03 10.02 -15.62
N ASP A 135 -2.80 10.78 -14.83
CA ASP A 135 -4.14 11.24 -15.25
C ASP A 135 -4.10 12.00 -16.58
N VAL A 136 -3.15 12.94 -16.72
CA VAL A 136 -2.97 13.71 -17.97
C VAL A 136 -2.61 12.79 -19.15
N LEU A 137 -1.65 11.89 -18.97
CA LEU A 137 -1.21 11.01 -20.05
C LEU A 137 -2.27 9.97 -20.45
N ASP A 138 -3.07 9.49 -19.50
CA ASP A 138 -4.15 8.55 -19.77
C ASP A 138 -5.30 9.21 -20.53
N LEU A 139 -5.64 10.47 -20.20
CA LEU A 139 -6.58 11.28 -20.98
C LEU A 139 -6.07 11.52 -22.40
N ASP A 140 -4.81 11.96 -22.55
CA ASP A 140 -4.17 12.16 -23.86
C ASP A 140 -4.15 10.86 -24.68
N LYS A 141 -3.80 9.74 -24.03
CA LYS A 141 -3.76 8.42 -24.66
C LYS A 141 -5.12 8.01 -25.19
N LYS A 142 -6.18 8.21 -24.39
CA LYS A 142 -7.55 7.90 -24.78
C LYS A 142 -7.99 8.74 -25.98
N ALA A 143 -7.80 10.06 -25.92
CA ALA A 143 -8.15 10.96 -27.02
C ALA A 143 -7.41 10.61 -28.33
N LEU A 144 -6.10 10.35 -28.26
CA LEU A 144 -5.32 9.96 -29.43
C LEU A 144 -5.74 8.62 -30.03
N ARG A 145 -6.20 7.66 -29.20
CA ARG A 145 -6.73 6.38 -29.68
C ARG A 145 -8.05 6.57 -30.41
N GLU A 146 -8.98 7.31 -29.82
CA GLU A 146 -10.27 7.62 -30.44
C GLU A 146 -10.08 8.37 -31.77
N GLU A 147 -9.18 9.37 -31.82
CA GLU A 147 -8.84 10.07 -33.06
C GLU A 147 -8.19 9.17 -34.11
N LEU A 148 -7.31 8.26 -33.70
CA LEU A 148 -6.64 7.33 -34.60
C LEU A 148 -7.64 6.33 -35.20
N GLU A 149 -8.55 5.79 -34.38
CA GLU A 149 -9.58 4.86 -34.83
C GLU A 149 -10.51 5.52 -35.87
N ALA A 150 -10.99 6.74 -35.58
CA ALA A 150 -11.83 7.50 -36.51
C ALA A 150 -11.10 7.82 -37.83
N GLU A 151 -9.80 8.15 -37.77
CA GLU A 151 -9.00 8.41 -38.97
C GLU A 151 -8.76 7.13 -39.79
N ILE A 152 -8.53 5.99 -39.13
CA ILE A 152 -8.37 4.70 -39.80
C ILE A 152 -9.67 4.31 -40.52
N GLU A 153 -10.83 4.52 -39.90
CA GLU A 153 -12.14 4.24 -40.49
C GLU A 153 -12.38 5.12 -41.73
N LYS A 154 -11.97 6.39 -41.69
CA LYS A 154 -12.23 7.36 -42.75
C LYS A 154 -11.26 7.26 -43.93
N ASP A 155 -9.96 7.34 -43.66
CA ASP A 155 -8.91 7.53 -44.68
C ASP A 155 -7.92 6.34 -44.73
N GLY A 156 -8.17 5.30 -43.91
CA GLY A 156 -7.39 4.06 -43.86
C GLY A 156 -6.11 4.16 -43.02
N PRO A 157 -5.54 3.00 -42.62
CA PRO A 157 -4.41 2.95 -41.69
C PRO A 157 -3.08 3.45 -42.27
N ARG A 158 -3.02 3.69 -43.58
CA ARG A 158 -1.83 4.22 -44.26
C ARG A 158 -1.88 5.74 -44.46
N SER A 159 -2.94 6.43 -44.04
CA SER A 159 -3.05 7.88 -44.16
C SER A 159 -1.89 8.56 -43.41
N ASN A 160 -1.43 9.71 -43.92
CA ASN A 160 -0.35 10.47 -43.27
C ASN A 160 -0.73 10.91 -41.86
N ARG A 161 -2.01 11.23 -41.65
CA ARG A 161 -2.55 11.61 -40.34
C ARG A 161 -2.62 10.42 -39.40
N ALA A 162 -3.07 9.24 -39.85
CA ALA A 162 -3.07 8.02 -39.05
C ALA A 162 -1.65 7.67 -38.56
N ARG A 163 -0.64 7.77 -39.42
CA ARG A 163 0.77 7.57 -39.02
C ARG A 163 1.24 8.59 -37.98
N THR A 164 0.83 9.85 -38.14
CA THR A 164 1.19 10.92 -37.18
C THR A 164 0.54 10.69 -35.81
N LEU A 165 -0.73 10.28 -35.77
CA LEU A 165 -1.45 9.95 -34.55
C LEU A 165 -0.86 8.72 -33.86
N ALA A 166 -0.54 7.67 -34.62
CA ALA A 166 0.16 6.48 -34.11
C ALA A 166 1.52 6.84 -33.47
N ALA A 167 2.32 7.70 -34.12
CA ALA A 167 3.59 8.15 -33.56
C ALA A 167 3.42 9.01 -32.29
N LYS A 168 2.35 9.81 -32.18
CA LYS A 168 2.02 10.54 -30.95
C LYS A 168 1.61 9.58 -29.83
N LEU A 169 0.80 8.58 -30.15
CA LEU A 169 0.37 7.55 -29.20
C LEU A 169 1.58 6.78 -28.65
N GLU A 170 2.50 6.37 -29.52
CA GLU A 170 3.75 5.71 -29.12
C GLU A 170 4.58 6.58 -28.15
N LYS A 171 4.69 7.89 -28.42
CA LYS A 171 5.37 8.82 -27.49
C LYS A 171 4.70 8.90 -26.12
N VAL A 172 3.36 8.87 -26.06
CA VAL A 172 2.63 8.82 -24.79
C VAL A 172 2.91 7.52 -24.06
N GLU A 173 2.94 6.38 -24.76
CA GLU A 173 3.28 5.09 -24.16
C GLU A 173 4.72 5.03 -23.64
N GLN A 174 5.68 5.62 -24.35
CA GLN A 174 7.06 5.77 -23.87
C GLN A 174 7.13 6.63 -22.59
N LYS A 175 6.38 7.73 -22.52
CA LYS A 175 6.28 8.55 -21.31
C LYS A 175 5.67 7.78 -20.14
N LEU A 176 4.58 7.03 -20.36
CA LEU A 176 3.97 6.17 -19.33
C LEU A 176 4.96 5.11 -18.83
N ALA A 177 5.73 4.49 -19.74
CA ALA A 177 6.77 3.54 -19.36
C ALA A 177 7.88 4.19 -18.52
N ALA A 178 8.26 5.43 -18.82
CA ALA A 178 9.21 6.19 -18.01
C ALA A 178 8.65 6.54 -16.63
N LEU A 179 7.38 6.94 -16.52
CA LEU A 179 6.74 7.19 -15.22
C LEU A 179 6.68 5.95 -14.35
N ARG A 180 6.44 4.76 -14.94
CA ARG A 180 6.46 3.49 -14.20
C ARG A 180 7.83 3.16 -13.62
N LYS A 181 8.90 3.46 -14.37
CA LYS A 181 10.28 3.32 -13.85
C LYS A 181 10.52 4.29 -12.69
N GLN A 182 10.13 5.55 -12.86
CA GLN A 182 10.24 6.56 -11.82
C GLN A 182 9.42 6.18 -10.56
N GLU A 183 8.22 5.64 -10.73
CA GLU A 183 7.39 5.14 -9.62
C GLU A 183 8.11 4.00 -8.88
N ALA A 184 8.66 3.02 -9.60
CA ALA A 184 9.40 1.93 -8.98
C ALA A 184 10.60 2.43 -8.16
N GLU A 185 11.36 3.41 -8.70
CA GLU A 185 12.47 4.05 -7.99
C GLU A 185 12.03 4.85 -6.76
N ILE A 186 10.86 5.50 -6.80
CA ILE A 186 10.33 6.25 -5.65
C ILE A 186 9.88 5.30 -4.54
N LEU A 187 9.27 4.17 -4.91
CA LEU A 187 8.74 3.20 -3.96
C LEU A 187 9.81 2.28 -3.38
N ASP A 188 10.98 2.19 -4.02
CA ASP A 188 12.15 1.56 -3.42
C ASP A 188 12.77 2.48 -2.37
N LEU A 189 12.29 2.33 -1.14
CA LEU A 189 12.81 3.06 0.01
C LEU A 189 14.12 2.46 0.58
N GLY A 190 14.57 1.30 0.08
CA GLY A 190 15.68 0.54 0.63
C GLY A 190 15.39 0.04 2.04
N LEU A 191 14.83 -1.17 2.16
CA LEU A 191 14.59 -1.80 3.47
C LEU A 191 15.94 -2.07 4.15
N LYS A 192 16.18 -1.52 5.35
CA LYS A 192 17.49 -1.61 6.03
C LYS A 192 17.89 -3.05 6.35
N ARG A 193 16.91 -3.93 6.58
CA ARG A 193 17.12 -5.32 6.98
C ARG A 193 17.55 -6.24 5.84
N GLU A 194 17.35 -5.85 4.58
CA GLU A 194 17.85 -6.64 3.43
C GLU A 194 19.38 -6.59 3.30
N LYS A 195 20.06 -5.73 4.09
CA LYS A 195 21.52 -5.57 4.10
C LYS A 195 22.23 -6.31 5.25
N LEU A 196 21.52 -7.10 6.05
CA LEU A 196 22.07 -7.95 7.11
C LEU A 196 22.19 -9.40 6.64
#